data_AF-A0A095XXQ5-F1
#
_entry.id   AF-A0A095XXQ5-F1
#
_cell.length_a   1.000
_cell.length_b   1.000
_cell.length_c   1.000
_cell.angle_alpha   90.00
_cell.angle_beta   90.00
_cell.angle_gamma   90.00
#
_symmetry.space_group_name_H-M   'P 1'
#
loop_
_entity.id
_entity.type
_entity.pdbx_description
1 polymer ?
#
loop_
_entity_poly.entity_id
_entity_poly.type
_entity_poly.pdbx_seq_one_letter_code
_entity_poly.pdbx_strand_id
1 'polypeptide(L)' 'MLGNILMAIQIFLSVVMIIVVLPQQSKQNQPQVFIEDSSSQAYFKPKGKEAFLNKMTKIVSVLFFINAIALVMVMK' A
#
# COMPACT_ATOMS: atom_id res chain seq x y z
N MET A 1 -16.33 24.28 4.18
CA MET A 1 -16.65 23.29 3.13
C MET A 1 -15.44 22.47 2.71
N LEU A 2 -14.30 23.09 2.33
CA LEU A 2 -13.11 22.36 1.89
C LEU A 2 -12.59 21.32 2.89
N GLY A 3 -12.53 21.65 4.19
CA GLY A 3 -12.12 20.70 5.24
C GLY A 3 -12.99 19.44 5.30
N ASN A 4 -14.31 19.58 5.20
CA ASN A 4 -15.24 18.44 5.20
C ASN A 4 -15.03 17.54 3.97
N ILE A 5 -14.72 18.14 2.81
CA ILE A 5 -14.42 17.40 1.57
C ILE A 5 -13.11 16.62 1.75
N LEU A 6 -12.05 17.27 2.21
CA LEU A 6 -10.76 16.61 2.46
C LEU A 6 -10.91 15.48 3.50
N MET A 7 -11.77 15.66 4.50
CA MET A 7 -12.06 14.64 5.52
C MET A 7 -12.83 13.45 4.93
N ALA A 8 -13.83 13.70 4.09
CA ALA A 8 -14.54 12.64 3.37
C ALA A 8 -13.58 11.84 2.47
N ILE A 9 -12.69 12.54 1.74
CA ILE A 9 -11.65 11.91 0.92
C ILE A 9 -10.69 11.10 1.80
N GLN A 10 -10.30 11.60 2.97
CA GLN A 10 -9.41 10.90 3.89
C GLN A 10 -10.01 9.59 4.39
N ILE A 11 -11.28 9.61 4.77
CA ILE A 11 -12.01 8.41 5.20
C ILE A 11 -12.09 7.41 4.04
N PHE A 12 -12.44 7.86 2.84
CA PHE A 12 -12.48 7.01 1.65
C PHE A 12 -11.12 6.36 1.35
N LEU A 13 -10.03 7.15 1.33
CA LEU A 13 -8.67 6.64 1.11
C LEU A 13 -8.23 5.65 2.19
N SER A 14 -8.68 5.84 3.44
CA SER A 14 -8.42 4.90 4.54
C SER A 14 -9.02 3.53 4.24
N VAL A 15 -10.29 3.49 3.81
CA VAL A 15 -10.98 2.24 3.45
C VAL A 15 -10.28 1.54 2.29
N VAL A 16 -9.92 2.29 1.24
CA VAL A 16 -9.18 1.74 0.09
C VAL A 16 -7.82 1.19 0.51
N MET A 17 -7.08 1.90 1.37
CA MET A 17 -5.79 1.42 1.90
C MET A 17 -5.94 0.07 2.62
N ILE A 18 -6.94 -0.07 3.48
CA ILE A 18 -7.20 -1.32 4.21
C ILE A 18 -7.45 -2.47 3.23
N ILE A 19 -8.33 -2.26 2.24
CA ILE A 19 -8.68 -3.28 1.24
C ILE A 19 -7.46 -3.73 0.43
N VAL A 20 -6.58 -2.80 0.07
CA VAL A 20 -5.44 -3.09 -0.80
C VAL A 20 -4.27 -3.70 -0.01
N VAL A 21 -4.03 -3.26 1.24
CA VAL A 21 -2.89 -3.69 2.06
C VAL A 21 -3.13 -5.04 2.75
N LEU A 22 -4.33 -5.32 3.26
CA LEU A 22 -4.59 -6.55 4.01
C LEU A 22 -4.24 -7.84 3.22
N PRO A 23 -4.61 -7.98 1.92
CA PRO A 23 -4.23 -9.15 1.13
C PRO A 23 -2.72 -9.27 0.85
N GLN A 24 -1.94 -8.19 1.00
CA GLN A 24 -0.49 -8.20 0.75
C GLN A 24 0.29 -8.75 1.93
N GLN A 25 -0.16 -8.47 3.16
CA GLN A 25 0.50 -8.91 4.39
C GLN A 25 0.54 -10.43 4.54
N SER A 26 -0.53 -11.13 4.15
CA SER A 26 -0.61 -12.60 4.25
C SER A 26 0.33 -13.33 3.30
N LYS A 27 0.72 -12.69 2.19
CA LYS A 27 1.59 -13.28 1.15
C LYS A 27 3.06 -12.96 1.35
N GLN A 28 3.36 -11.79 1.88
CA GLN A 28 4.74 -11.36 2.13
C GLN A 28 5.41 -12.18 3.26
N ASN A 29 4.63 -12.83 4.11
CA ASN A 29 5.10 -13.65 5.23
C ASN A 29 5.46 -15.10 4.85
N GLN A 30 5.41 -15.49 3.58
CA GLN A 30 5.98 -16.77 3.17
C GLN A 30 7.51 -16.66 3.21
N PRO A 31 8.21 -17.45 4.05
CA PRO A 31 9.67 -17.49 4.03
C PRO A 31 10.08 -17.84 2.59
N GLN A 32 10.86 -16.96 1.95
CA GLN A 32 11.56 -17.36 0.74
C GLN A 32 12.45 -18.51 1.17
N VAL A 33 12.09 -19.73 0.76
CA VAL A 33 12.83 -20.94 1.10
C VAL A 33 14.26 -20.69 0.62
N PHE A 34 15.15 -20.44 1.58
CA PHE A 34 16.57 -20.27 1.36
C PHE A 34 17.08 -21.67 1.04
N ILE A 35 17.03 -22.07 -0.23
CA ILE A 35 17.67 -23.29 -0.68
C ILE A 35 19.17 -23.02 -0.56
N GLU A 36 19.78 -23.68 0.42
CA GLU A 36 21.17 -23.55 0.84
C GLU A 36 22.18 -24.07 -0.20
N ASP A 37 21.69 -24.49 -1.38
CA ASP A 37 22.52 -25.00 -2.45
C ASP A 37 22.95 -23.88 -3.42
N SER A 38 24.26 -23.75 -3.52
CA SER A 38 24.96 -22.57 -3.98
C SER A 38 24.96 -22.47 -5.51
N SER A 39 24.23 -21.51 -6.09
CA SER A 39 24.58 -20.84 -7.39
C SER A 39 23.44 -20.00 -7.99
N SER A 40 22.19 -20.18 -7.58
CA SER A 40 21.07 -19.43 -8.16
C SER A 40 19.95 -19.24 -7.14
N GLN A 41 20.13 -18.26 -6.24
CA GLN A 41 19.00 -17.76 -5.46
C GLN A 41 17.97 -17.18 -6.44
N ALA A 42 16.92 -17.96 -6.72
CA ALA A 42 15.82 -17.52 -7.55
C ALA A 42 15.01 -16.46 -6.78
N TYR A 43 15.45 -15.21 -6.84
CA TYR A 43 14.67 -14.05 -6.40
C TYR A 43 13.44 -13.94 -7.29
N PHE A 44 12.34 -14.56 -6.86
CA PHE A 44 11.08 -14.49 -7.57
C PHE A 44 10.48 -13.11 -7.35
N LYS A 45 10.72 -12.20 -8.30
CA LYS A 45 10.02 -10.91 -8.36
C LYS A 45 8.51 -11.18 -8.31
N PRO A 46 7.72 -10.42 -7.53
CA PRO A 46 6.26 -10.53 -7.56
C PRO A 46 5.75 -10.40 -8.99
N LYS A 47 4.99 -11.38 -9.48
CA LYS A 47 4.40 -11.37 -10.84
C LYS A 47 2.88 -11.34 -10.76
N GLY A 48 2.25 -10.68 -11.74
CA GLY A 48 0.80 -10.63 -11.87
C GLY A 48 0.11 -9.81 -10.78
N LYS A 49 -0.83 -10.43 -10.05
CA LYS A 49 -1.75 -9.75 -9.12
C LYS A 49 -1.01 -9.05 -7.97
N GLU A 50 0.03 -9.66 -7.43
CA GLU A 50 0.82 -9.08 -6.32
C GLU A 50 1.58 -7.82 -6.73
N ALA A 51 2.17 -7.82 -7.92
CA ALA A 51 2.84 -6.62 -8.44
C ALA A 51 1.85 -5.47 -8.68
N PHE A 52 0.62 -5.79 -9.11
CA PHE A 52 -0.45 -4.80 -9.25
C PHE A 52 -0.91 -4.25 -7.90
N LEU A 53 -1.12 -5.12 -6.92
CA LEU A 53 -1.49 -4.79 -5.54
C LEU A 53 -0.43 -3.87 -4.90
N ASN A 54 0.86 -4.22 -4.99
CA ASN A 54 1.97 -3.35 -4.53
C ASN A 54 2.01 -2.03 -5.30
N LYS A 55 1.76 -2.08 -6.62
CA LYS A 55 1.38 -0.99 -7.54
C LYS A 55 0.46 0.03 -6.86
N MET A 56 -0.73 -0.47 -6.56
CA MET A 56 -1.86 0.30 -6.05
C MET A 56 -1.61 0.81 -4.64
N THR A 57 -1.08 -0.02 -3.72
CA THR A 57 -0.72 0.44 -2.36
C THR A 57 0.20 1.63 -2.41
N LYS A 58 1.23 1.60 -3.26
CA LYS A 58 2.17 2.70 -3.38
C LYS A 58 1.49 4.00 -3.83
N ILE A 59 0.57 3.92 -4.78
CA ILE A 59 -0.15 5.10 -5.28
C ILE A 59 -1.13 5.62 -4.21
N VAL A 60 -1.95 4.73 -3.64
CA VAL A 60 -2.98 5.10 -2.65
C VAL A 60 -2.34 5.64 -1.37
N SER A 61 -1.24 5.05 -0.91
CA SER A 61 -0.52 5.54 0.28
C SER A 61 0.03 6.96 0.08
N VAL A 62 0.60 7.26 -1.08
CA VAL A 62 1.07 8.61 -1.40
C VAL A 62 -0.10 9.60 -1.41
N LEU A 63 -1.21 9.27 -2.06
CA LEU A 63 -2.41 10.13 -2.05
C LEU A 63 -2.98 10.33 -0.65
N PHE A 64 -3.02 9.28 0.17
CA PHE A 64 -3.47 9.32 1.55
C PHE A 64 -2.64 10.30 2.39
N PHE A 65 -1.30 10.23 2.29
CA PHE A 65 -0.42 11.12 3.04
C PHE A 65 -0.50 12.57 2.56
N ILE A 66 -0.56 12.80 1.24
CA ILE A 66 -0.73 14.15 0.70
C ILE A 66 -2.04 14.77 1.20
N ASN A 67 -3.15 14.01 1.15
CA ASN A 67 -4.44 14.49 1.63
C ASN A 67 -4.43 14.72 3.16
N ALA A 68 -3.76 13.86 3.94
CA ALA A 68 -3.61 14.04 5.38
C ALA A 68 -2.84 15.34 5.72
N ILE A 69 -1.74 15.60 5.02
CA ILE A 69 -0.97 16.85 5.20
C ILE A 69 -1.82 18.07 4.83
N ALA A 70 -2.52 18.01 3.69
CA ALA A 70 -3.41 19.09 3.27
C ALA A 70 -4.51 19.36 4.30
N LEU A 71 -5.10 18.30 4.87
CA LEU A 71 -6.12 18.40 5.91
C LEU A 71 -5.58 19.08 7.17
N VAL A 72 -4.37 18.73 7.62
CA VAL A 72 -3.68 19.40 8.75
C VAL A 72 -3.42 20.88 8.46
N MET A 73 -3.06 21.23 7.22
CA MET A 73 -2.82 22.63 6.86
C MET A 73 -4.10 23.47 6.80
N VAL A 74 -5.22 22.87 6.39
CA VAL A 74 -6.53 23.55 6.26
C VAL A 74 -7.27 23.62 7.59
N MET A 75 -7.11 22.63 8.46
CA MET A 75 -7.76 22.56 9.78
C MET A 75 -6.92 23.18 10.90
N LYS A 76 -5.76 23.74 10.56
CA LYS A 76 -4.89 24.50 11.46
C LYS A 76 -5.57 25.79 11.92
#